data_AF-A0A1J5GXB0-F1
#
_entry.id   AF-A0A1J5GXB0-F1
#
_cell.length_a   1.000
_cell.length_b   1.000
_cell.length_c   1.000
_cell.angle_alpha   90.00
_cell.angle_beta   90.00
_cell.angle_gamma   90.00
#
_symmetry.space_group_name_H-M   'P 1'
#
loop_
_entity.id
_entity.type
_entity.pdbx_description
1 polymer ?
#
loop_
_entity_poly.entity_id
_entity_poly.type
_entity_poly.pdbx_seq_one_letter_code
_entity_poly.pdbx_strand_id
1 'polypeptide(L)'
;MTVLVRIDQDIRNTQQAIADLISRIDNIHLAYSEAIARATQQQLLLAAFKFCTQKCPDAFLGLSLSDRQKLQADLRETVNTLQEQIQSKLEQCDRDSRTNQENLDQLLGNLLDESTQSINQLFVKHKILAEGSSQNLQMTIRLAEIEFTDRHVMSHRGELRVLSARLAHLHKELEKKYQQKTIAEAEAAWRAIWMEG
;
A
#
# COMPACT_ATOMS: atom_id res chain seq x y z
N MET A 1 -22.79 22.69 -33.11
CA MET A 1 -22.19 21.47 -32.53
C MET A 1 -23.31 20.72 -31.82
N THR A 2 -23.60 19.48 -32.19
CA THR A 2 -24.72 18.72 -31.62
C THR A 2 -24.41 18.27 -30.19
N VAL A 3 -25.45 18.01 -29.39
CA VAL A 3 -25.30 17.57 -27.98
C VAL A 3 -24.46 16.30 -27.87
N LEU A 4 -24.63 15.35 -28.80
CA LEU A 4 -23.85 14.11 -28.87
C LEU A 4 -22.35 14.35 -29.05
N VAL A 5 -21.95 15.25 -29.95
CA VAL A 5 -20.53 15.58 -30.17
C VAL A 5 -19.88 16.14 -28.91
N ARG A 6 -20.62 16.93 -28.12
CA ARG A 6 -20.13 17.45 -26.84
C ARG A 6 -19.98 16.34 -25.79
N ILE A 7 -20.95 15.43 -25.69
CA ILE A 7 -20.87 14.29 -24.76
C ILE A 7 -19.69 13.37 -25.12
N ASP A 8 -19.49 13.09 -26.40
CA ASP A 8 -18.34 12.30 -26.87
C ASP A 8 -17.01 12.96 -26.55
N GLN A 9 -16.92 14.29 -26.71
CA GLN A 9 -15.72 15.03 -26.34
C GLN A 9 -15.46 14.97 -24.83
N ASP A 10 -16.49 15.12 -24.00
CA ASP A 10 -16.38 15.02 -22.54
C ASP A 10 -15.93 13.61 -22.10
N ILE A 11 -16.47 12.55 -22.73
CA ILE A 11 -16.05 11.15 -22.49
C ILE A 11 -14.55 11.00 -22.78
N ARG A 12 -14.10 11.43 -23.97
CA ARG A 12 -12.68 11.35 -24.36
C ARG A 12 -11.77 12.12 -23.40
N ASN A 13 -12.16 13.34 -23.02
CA ASN A 13 -11.41 14.15 -22.06
C ASN A 13 -11.30 13.47 -20.69
N THR A 14 -12.40 12.85 -20.22
CA THR A 14 -12.44 12.15 -18.93
C THR A 14 -11.58 10.88 -18.97
N GLN A 15 -11.63 10.11 -20.06
CA GLN A 15 -10.77 8.94 -20.26
C GLN A 15 -9.29 9.31 -20.26
N GLN A 16 -8.91 10.40 -20.93
CA GLN A 16 -7.53 10.89 -20.92
C GLN A 16 -7.09 11.29 -19.49
N ALA A 17 -7.93 12.04 -18.77
CA ALA A 17 -7.63 12.43 -17.40
C ALA A 17 -7.48 11.22 -16.45
N ILE A 18 -8.26 10.17 -16.67
CA ILE A 18 -8.10 8.89 -15.96
C ILE A 18 -6.75 8.26 -16.28
N ALA A 19 -6.39 8.15 -17.56
CA ALA A 19 -5.09 7.60 -17.99
C ALA A 19 -3.91 8.35 -17.35
N ASP A 20 -3.94 9.68 -17.39
CA ASP A 20 -2.90 10.54 -16.81
C ASP A 20 -2.79 10.34 -15.28
N LEU A 21 -3.92 10.20 -14.58
CA LEU A 21 -3.92 9.93 -13.14
C LEU A 21 -3.32 8.57 -12.81
N ILE A 22 -3.63 7.53 -13.59
CA ILE A 22 -3.07 6.19 -13.38
C ILE A 22 -1.55 6.23 -13.54
N SER A 23 -1.04 6.86 -14.60
CA SER A 23 0.40 7.00 -14.80
C SER A 23 1.05 7.79 -13.65
N ARG A 24 0.38 8.80 -13.11
CA ARG A 24 0.87 9.53 -11.92
C ARG A 24 0.87 8.65 -10.67
N ILE A 25 -0.18 7.86 -10.46
CA ILE A 25 -0.26 6.90 -9.35
C ILE A 25 0.88 5.89 -9.45
N ASP A 26 1.13 5.32 -10.63
CA ASP A 26 2.21 4.34 -10.84
C ASP A 26 3.58 4.92 -10.46
N ASN A 27 3.87 6.15 -10.87
CA ASN A 27 5.13 6.83 -10.54
C ASN A 27 5.29 7.07 -9.03
N ILE A 28 4.23 7.56 -8.37
CA ILE A 28 4.27 7.81 -6.92
C ILE A 28 4.32 6.48 -6.16
N HIS A 29 3.64 5.45 -6.65
CA HIS A 29 3.62 4.13 -6.03
C HIS A 29 5.02 3.51 -6.01
N LEU A 30 5.81 3.68 -7.07
CA LEU A 30 7.20 3.21 -7.10
C LEU A 30 8.09 3.93 -6.08
N ALA A 31 7.96 5.26 -5.97
CA ALA A 31 8.69 6.00 -4.94
C ALA A 31 8.22 5.63 -3.53
N TYR A 32 6.92 5.38 -3.37
CA TYR A 32 6.31 4.93 -2.12
C TYR A 32 6.81 3.55 -1.70
N SER A 33 6.89 2.57 -2.60
CA SER A 33 7.33 1.20 -2.29
C SER A 33 8.76 1.19 -1.73
N GLU A 34 9.67 1.96 -2.34
CA GLU A 34 11.04 2.11 -1.85
C GLU A 34 11.09 2.82 -0.49
N ALA A 35 10.31 3.88 -0.31
CA ALA A 35 10.26 4.63 0.95
C ALA A 35 9.69 3.79 2.10
N ILE A 36 8.54 3.13 1.91
CA ILE A 36 7.90 2.33 2.96
C ILE A 36 8.70 1.08 3.30
N ALA A 37 9.36 0.44 2.33
CA ALA A 37 10.22 -0.70 2.59
C ALA A 37 11.40 -0.31 3.50
N ARG A 38 12.10 0.79 3.18
CA ARG A 38 13.20 1.33 4.00
C ARG A 38 12.73 1.78 5.38
N ALA A 39 11.60 2.47 5.47
CA ALA A 39 11.05 2.89 6.75
C ALA A 39 10.67 1.68 7.63
N THR A 40 10.07 0.64 7.03
CA THR A 40 9.73 -0.61 7.72
C THR A 40 10.97 -1.31 8.22
N GLN A 41 12.03 -1.41 7.41
CA GLN A 41 13.32 -1.98 7.80
C GLN A 41 13.87 -1.31 9.07
N GLN A 42 13.90 0.03 9.09
CA GLN A 42 14.38 0.80 10.23
C GLN A 42 13.51 0.61 11.47
N GLN A 43 12.19 0.62 11.31
CA GLN A 43 11.26 0.43 12.42
C GLN A 43 11.31 -0.99 12.99
N LEU A 44 11.46 -2.02 12.15
CA LEU A 44 11.66 -3.41 12.62
C LEU A 44 12.93 -3.53 13.45
N LEU A 45 14.03 -2.94 13.01
CA LEU A 45 15.28 -2.97 13.76
C LEU A 45 15.15 -2.25 15.11
N LEU A 46 14.52 -1.07 15.12
CA LEU A 46 14.29 -0.30 16.34
C LEU A 46 13.32 -1.02 17.29
N ALA A 47 12.24 -1.59 16.76
CA ALA A 47 11.28 -2.38 17.52
C ALA A 47 11.95 -3.61 18.11
N ALA A 48 12.82 -4.30 17.36
CA ALA A 48 13.56 -5.45 17.84
C ALA A 48 14.49 -5.10 19.00
N PHE A 49 15.24 -4.01 18.84
CA PHE A 49 16.09 -3.49 19.91
C PHE A 49 15.28 -3.17 21.18
N LYS A 50 14.18 -2.41 21.05
CA LYS A 50 13.31 -2.07 22.20
C LYS A 50 12.69 -3.32 22.80
N PHE A 51 12.28 -4.27 21.99
CA PHE A 51 11.68 -5.51 22.44
C PHE A 51 12.66 -6.32 23.30
N CYS A 52 13.88 -6.56 22.81
CA CYS A 52 14.91 -7.28 23.56
C CYS A 52 15.32 -6.54 24.85
N THR A 53 15.44 -5.22 24.81
CA THR A 53 15.99 -4.45 25.94
C THR A 53 14.95 -3.99 26.97
N GLN A 54 13.67 -3.90 26.58
CA GLN A 54 12.61 -3.35 27.45
C GLN A 54 11.54 -4.37 27.77
N LYS A 55 11.16 -5.25 26.83
CA LYS A 55 10.13 -6.27 27.07
C LYS A 55 10.71 -7.61 27.53
N CYS A 56 11.87 -8.01 26.99
CA CYS A 56 12.52 -9.28 27.31
C CYS A 56 13.98 -9.12 27.81
N PRO A 57 14.26 -8.19 28.75
CA PRO A 57 15.63 -7.90 29.16
C PRO A 57 16.33 -9.11 29.79
N ASP A 58 15.63 -9.88 30.62
CA ASP A 58 16.23 -11.04 31.31
C ASP A 58 16.64 -12.14 30.32
N ALA A 59 15.78 -12.42 29.33
CA ALA A 59 16.10 -13.37 28.27
C ALA A 59 17.31 -12.90 27.44
N PHE A 60 17.35 -11.62 27.07
CA PHE A 60 18.46 -11.04 26.31
C PHE A 60 19.78 -11.01 27.11
N LEU A 61 19.72 -10.63 28.39
CA LEU A 61 20.88 -10.60 29.28
C LEU A 61 21.36 -12.01 29.66
N GLY A 62 20.49 -13.01 29.64
CA GLY A 62 20.85 -14.41 29.79
C GLY A 62 21.67 -15.00 28.63
N LEU A 63 21.64 -14.37 27.45
CA LEU A 63 22.43 -14.82 26.29
C LEU A 63 23.94 -14.60 26.48
N SER A 64 24.73 -15.54 25.96
CA SER A 64 26.18 -15.39 25.84
C SER A 64 26.56 -14.28 24.85
N LEU A 65 27.80 -13.80 24.90
CA LEU A 65 28.29 -12.81 23.93
C LEU A 65 28.15 -13.32 22.48
N SER A 66 28.49 -14.58 22.22
CA SER A 66 28.37 -15.19 20.89
C SER A 66 26.92 -15.31 20.43
N ASP A 67 25.99 -15.65 21.33
CA ASP A 67 24.57 -15.75 20.98
C ASP A 67 23.97 -14.37 20.68
N ARG A 68 24.38 -13.32 21.41
CA ARG A 68 23.98 -11.94 21.09
C ARG A 68 24.51 -11.49 19.74
N GLN A 69 25.76 -11.81 19.40
CA GLN A 69 26.31 -11.52 18.07
C GLN A 69 25.57 -12.26 16.96
N LYS A 70 25.23 -13.53 17.18
CA LYS A 70 24.45 -14.33 16.23
C LYS A 70 23.03 -13.79 16.06
N LEU A 71 22.34 -13.44 17.14
CA LEU A 71 21.05 -12.78 17.11
C LEU A 71 21.10 -11.49 16.28
N GLN A 72 22.12 -10.65 16.51
CA GLN A 72 22.28 -9.39 15.76
C GLN A 72 22.53 -9.63 14.27
N ALA A 73 23.33 -10.64 13.91
CA ALA A 73 23.59 -10.99 12.52
C ALA A 73 22.32 -11.51 11.82
N ASP A 74 21.66 -12.52 12.40
CA ASP A 74 20.42 -13.10 11.87
C ASP A 74 19.32 -12.03 11.74
N LEU A 75 19.19 -11.12 12.72
CA LEU A 75 18.21 -10.03 12.69
C LEU A 75 18.46 -9.09 11.52
N ARG A 76 19.72 -8.70 11.28
CA ARG A 76 20.09 -7.83 10.15
C ARG A 76 19.80 -8.48 8.81
N GLU A 77 20.17 -9.75 8.65
CA GLU A 77 19.91 -10.51 7.43
C GLU A 77 18.41 -10.65 7.16
N THR A 78 17.64 -10.99 8.19
CA THR A 78 16.18 -11.13 8.11
C THR A 78 15.52 -9.81 7.74
N VAL A 79 15.88 -8.72 8.42
CA VAL A 79 15.32 -7.39 8.16
C VAL A 79 15.66 -6.89 6.75
N ASN A 80 16.86 -7.16 6.24
CA ASN A 80 17.23 -6.83 4.85
C ASN A 80 16.41 -7.64 3.84
N THR A 81 16.22 -8.94 4.10
CA THR A 81 15.40 -9.81 3.26
C THR A 81 13.94 -9.33 3.23
N LEU A 82 13.39 -8.96 4.38
CA LEU A 82 12.03 -8.43 4.49
C LEU A 82 11.87 -7.10 3.75
N GLN A 83 12.88 -6.21 3.80
CA GLN A 83 12.85 -4.97 3.02
C GLN A 83 12.70 -5.25 1.52
N GLU A 84 13.54 -6.14 0.97
CA GLU A 84 13.49 -6.52 -0.44
C GLU A 84 12.16 -7.17 -0.81
N GLN A 85 11.62 -8.04 0.06
CA GLN A 85 10.32 -8.67 -0.14
C GLN A 85 9.17 -7.68 -0.14
N ILE A 86 9.15 -6.73 0.81
CA ILE A 86 8.12 -5.67 0.87
C ILE A 86 8.18 -4.82 -0.40
N GLN A 87 9.37 -4.36 -0.78
CA GLN A 87 9.55 -3.54 -1.97
C GLN A 87 9.09 -4.28 -3.22
N SER A 88 9.56 -5.51 -3.42
CA SER A 88 9.23 -6.35 -4.58
C SER A 88 7.72 -6.65 -4.67
N LYS A 89 7.09 -7.04 -3.55
CA LYS A 89 5.65 -7.33 -3.52
C LYS A 89 4.81 -6.08 -3.81
N LEU A 90 5.21 -4.90 -3.34
CA LEU A 90 4.53 -3.66 -3.66
C LEU A 90 4.74 -3.26 -5.12
N GLU A 91 5.95 -3.36 -5.65
CA GLU A 91 6.22 -3.04 -7.07
C GLU A 91 5.45 -3.95 -8.04
N GLN A 92 5.23 -5.21 -7.67
CA GLN A 92 4.55 -6.22 -8.48
C GLN A 92 3.05 -6.32 -8.23
N CYS A 93 2.50 -5.54 -7.30
CA CYS A 93 1.07 -5.64 -7.01
C CYS A 93 0.21 -5.19 -8.20
N ASP A 94 -1.00 -5.74 -8.26
CA ASP A 94 -1.92 -5.44 -9.34
C ASP A 94 -2.37 -3.97 -9.30
N ARG A 95 -2.96 -3.50 -10.39
CA ARG A 95 -3.36 -2.11 -10.53
C ARG A 95 -4.47 -1.70 -9.55
N ASP A 96 -5.38 -2.61 -9.21
CA ASP A 96 -6.47 -2.31 -8.27
C ASP A 96 -5.87 -2.08 -6.87
N SER A 97 -4.92 -2.91 -6.46
CA SER A 97 -4.15 -2.72 -5.22
C SER A 97 -3.43 -1.36 -5.17
N ARG A 98 -2.86 -0.87 -6.28
CA ARG A 98 -2.16 0.44 -6.30
C ARG A 98 -3.08 1.64 -6.33
N THR A 99 -4.25 1.50 -6.95
CA THR A 99 -5.15 2.62 -7.24
C THR A 99 -6.28 2.77 -6.21
N ASN A 100 -6.52 1.74 -5.40
CA ASN A 100 -7.51 1.74 -4.33
C ASN A 100 -6.83 1.83 -2.95
N GLN A 101 -7.32 2.74 -2.11
CA GLN A 101 -6.76 2.97 -0.77
C GLN A 101 -6.90 1.76 0.15
N GLU A 102 -8.09 1.14 0.18
CA GLU A 102 -8.42 0.02 1.07
C GLU A 102 -7.61 -1.22 0.72
N ASN A 103 -7.50 -1.52 -0.58
CA ASN A 103 -6.69 -2.64 -1.05
C ASN A 103 -5.21 -2.42 -0.71
N LEU A 104 -4.69 -1.20 -0.88
CA LEU A 104 -3.30 -0.90 -0.53
C LEU A 104 -3.06 -0.99 1.00
N ASP A 105 -4.00 -0.51 1.81
CA ASP A 105 -3.94 -0.65 3.27
C ASP A 105 -3.94 -2.13 3.70
N GLN A 106 -4.80 -2.95 3.10
CA GLN A 106 -4.86 -4.39 3.38
C GLN A 106 -3.57 -5.10 2.99
N LEU A 107 -3.02 -4.78 1.80
CA LEU A 107 -1.75 -5.34 1.34
C LEU A 107 -0.62 -4.98 2.31
N LEU A 108 -0.51 -3.70 2.70
CA LEU A 108 0.49 -3.25 3.67
C LEU A 108 0.31 -3.92 5.03
N GLY A 109 -0.92 -4.04 5.53
CA GLY A 109 -1.21 -4.75 6.78
C GLY A 109 -0.69 -6.18 6.76
N ASN A 110 -1.03 -6.94 5.71
CA ASN A 110 -0.56 -8.32 5.55
C ASN A 110 0.97 -8.42 5.49
N LEU A 111 1.63 -7.51 4.76
CA LEU A 111 3.09 -7.46 4.67
C LEU A 111 3.76 -7.19 6.02
N LEU A 112 3.20 -6.29 6.82
CA LEU A 112 3.71 -5.96 8.15
C LEU A 112 3.47 -7.10 9.14
N ASP A 113 2.34 -7.79 9.04
CA ASP A 113 2.04 -8.97 9.86
C ASP A 113 3.00 -10.12 9.54
N GLU A 114 3.25 -10.42 8.26
CA GLU A 114 4.23 -11.41 7.80
C GLU A 114 5.66 -11.07 8.28
N SER A 115 6.03 -9.80 8.19
CA SER A 115 7.34 -9.30 8.63
C SER A 115 7.51 -9.45 10.14
N THR A 116 6.49 -9.05 10.89
CA THR A 116 6.44 -9.18 12.34
C THR A 116 6.52 -10.64 12.78
N GLN A 117 5.79 -11.53 12.09
CA GLN A 117 5.83 -12.96 12.35
C GLN A 117 7.23 -13.54 12.13
N SER A 118 7.92 -13.15 11.06
CA SER A 118 9.28 -13.59 10.76
C SER A 118 10.28 -13.19 11.86
N ILE A 119 10.15 -11.96 12.40
CA ILE A 119 10.98 -11.51 13.53
C ILE A 119 10.63 -12.24 14.83
N ASN A 120 9.35 -12.49 15.10
CA ASN A 120 8.94 -13.27 16.28
C ASN A 120 9.44 -14.72 16.21
N GLN A 121 9.42 -15.35 15.03
CA GLN A 121 10.02 -16.68 14.82
C GLN A 121 11.54 -16.66 15.08
N LEU A 122 12.23 -15.61 14.64
CA LEU A 122 13.65 -15.41 14.94
C LEU A 122 13.89 -15.25 16.45
N PHE A 123 13.03 -14.52 17.16
CA PHE A 123 13.13 -14.41 18.62
C PHE A 123 12.90 -15.72 19.35
N VAL A 124 11.99 -16.57 18.87
CA VAL A 124 11.82 -17.93 19.41
C VAL A 124 13.09 -18.76 19.18
N LYS A 125 13.64 -18.75 17.95
CA LYS A 125 14.90 -19.44 17.60
C LYS A 125 16.07 -19.04 18.51
N HIS A 126 16.16 -17.76 18.86
CA HIS A 126 17.21 -17.21 19.72
C HIS A 126 16.85 -17.18 21.20
N LYS A 127 15.76 -17.84 21.62
CA LYS A 127 15.31 -17.94 23.03
C LYS A 127 15.04 -16.59 23.69
N ILE A 128 14.72 -15.56 22.90
CA ILE A 128 14.20 -14.27 23.39
C ILE A 128 12.73 -14.41 23.76
N LEU A 129 11.98 -15.17 22.96
CA LEU A 129 10.58 -15.51 23.20
C LEU A 129 10.44 -17.02 23.47
N ALA A 130 9.49 -17.39 24.32
CA ALA A 130 9.11 -18.78 24.51
C ALA A 130 8.22 -19.28 23.37
N GLU A 131 8.33 -20.56 23.03
CA GLU A 131 7.39 -21.22 22.11
C GLU A 131 5.96 -21.14 22.66
N GLY A 132 5.01 -20.73 21.82
CA GLY A 132 3.61 -20.57 22.23
C GLY A 132 3.31 -19.32 23.07
N SER A 133 4.21 -18.33 23.11
CA SER A 133 3.95 -17.04 23.78
C SER A 133 2.66 -16.38 23.26
N SER A 134 1.80 -15.93 24.18
CA SER A 134 0.55 -15.23 23.85
C SER A 134 0.80 -14.00 22.96
N GLN A 135 -0.15 -13.65 22.09
CA GLN A 135 -0.03 -12.52 21.14
C GLN A 135 0.39 -11.20 21.81
N ASN A 136 -0.04 -10.93 23.04
CA ASN A 136 0.30 -9.70 23.77
C ASN A 136 1.80 -9.59 24.15
N LEU A 137 2.52 -10.71 24.15
CA LEU A 137 3.95 -10.76 24.46
C LEU A 137 4.81 -10.66 23.21
N GLN A 138 4.24 -10.75 22.02
CA GLN A 138 4.99 -10.72 20.77
C GLN A 138 5.36 -9.28 20.38
N MET A 139 6.41 -9.15 19.57
CA MET A 139 6.68 -7.88 18.92
C MET A 139 5.57 -7.63 17.90
N THR A 140 5.11 -6.39 17.81
CA THR A 140 4.23 -5.91 16.75
C THR A 140 4.69 -4.54 16.28
N ILE A 141 4.45 -4.24 15.00
CA ILE A 141 4.59 -2.90 14.43
C ILE A 141 3.30 -2.55 13.71
N ARG A 142 2.89 -1.28 13.79
CA ARG A 142 1.67 -0.82 13.12
C ARG A 142 2.02 0.09 11.95
N LEU A 143 1.24 0.01 10.87
CA LEU A 143 1.42 0.88 9.70
C LEU A 143 1.49 2.37 10.08
N ALA A 144 0.62 2.81 11.01
CA ALA A 144 0.62 4.16 11.53
C ALA A 144 1.99 4.58 12.12
N GLU A 145 2.68 3.68 12.83
CA GLU A 145 3.98 3.99 13.42
C GLU A 145 5.04 4.25 12.36
N ILE A 146 4.91 3.63 11.19
CA ILE A 146 5.81 3.83 10.04
C ILE A 146 5.42 5.09 9.27
N GLU A 147 4.12 5.27 8.98
CA GLU A 147 3.62 6.43 8.24
C GLU A 147 3.90 7.76 8.95
N PHE A 148 3.85 7.80 10.29
CA PHE A 148 4.08 9.03 11.05
C PHE A 148 5.57 9.31 11.35
N THR A 149 6.44 8.32 11.21
CA THR A 149 7.88 8.48 11.52
C THR A 149 8.72 8.84 10.31
N ASP A 150 8.28 8.48 9.09
CA ASP A 150 9.00 8.79 7.85
C ASP A 150 8.25 9.83 7.00
N ARG A 151 8.92 10.97 6.74
CA ARG A 151 8.35 12.08 5.96
C ARG A 151 8.05 11.69 4.51
N HIS A 152 8.89 10.87 3.88
CA HIS A 152 8.70 10.45 2.49
C HIS A 152 7.50 9.52 2.38
N VAL A 153 7.40 8.55 3.29
CA VAL A 153 6.23 7.66 3.40
C VAL A 153 4.96 8.49 3.56
N MET A 154 4.93 9.42 4.52
CA MET A 154 3.78 10.28 4.76
C MET A 154 3.38 11.09 3.53
N SER A 155 4.36 11.70 2.85
CA SER A 155 4.12 12.53 1.67
C SER A 155 3.54 11.71 0.53
N HIS A 156 4.19 10.61 0.16
CA HIS A 156 3.74 9.76 -0.94
C HIS A 156 2.39 9.11 -0.64
N ARG A 157 2.17 8.64 0.60
CA ARG A 157 0.88 8.09 1.02
C ARG A 157 -0.23 9.13 0.92
N GLY A 158 0.03 10.37 1.34
CA GLY A 158 -0.92 11.47 1.21
C GLY A 158 -1.29 11.74 -0.24
N GLU A 159 -0.29 11.80 -1.14
CA GLU A 159 -0.53 11.99 -2.57
C GLU A 159 -1.32 10.82 -3.19
N LEU A 160 -0.97 9.57 -2.88
CA LEU A 160 -1.70 8.40 -3.33
C LEU A 160 -3.16 8.47 -2.91
N ARG A 161 -3.45 8.80 -1.63
CA ARG A 161 -4.83 8.94 -1.14
C ARG A 161 -5.61 9.97 -1.98
N VAL A 162 -5.04 11.15 -2.23
CA VAL A 162 -5.69 12.20 -3.04
C VAL A 162 -5.94 11.74 -4.47
N LEU A 163 -4.95 11.11 -5.10
CA LEU A 163 -5.07 10.67 -6.50
C LEU A 163 -6.05 9.51 -6.66
N SER A 164 -6.04 8.53 -5.75
CA SER A 164 -7.00 7.43 -5.71
C SER A 164 -8.44 7.93 -5.55
N ALA A 165 -8.67 8.91 -4.67
CA ALA A 165 -9.99 9.51 -4.50
C ALA A 165 -10.46 10.23 -5.77
N ARG A 166 -9.56 10.98 -6.42
CA ARG A 166 -9.84 11.65 -7.69
C ARG A 166 -10.12 10.66 -8.81
N LEU A 167 -9.36 9.58 -8.89
CA LEU A 167 -9.55 8.52 -9.88
C LEU A 167 -10.93 7.85 -9.71
N ALA A 168 -11.30 7.51 -8.48
CA ALA A 168 -12.62 6.95 -8.16
C ALA A 168 -13.76 7.92 -8.56
N HIS A 169 -13.56 9.21 -8.36
CA HIS A 169 -14.52 10.23 -8.80
C HIS A 169 -14.64 10.28 -10.34
N LEU A 170 -13.52 10.31 -11.07
CA LEU A 170 -13.56 10.36 -12.54
C LEU A 170 -14.18 9.10 -13.16
N HIS A 171 -13.96 7.92 -12.59
CA HIS A 171 -14.64 6.70 -13.05
C HIS A 171 -16.16 6.82 -12.93
N LYS A 172 -16.66 7.36 -11.80
CA LYS A 172 -18.11 7.61 -11.61
C LYS A 172 -18.65 8.65 -12.59
N GLU A 173 -17.89 9.72 -12.86
CA GLU A 173 -18.30 10.73 -13.85
C GLU A 173 -18.32 10.16 -15.27
N LEU A 174 -17.34 9.33 -15.63
CA LEU A 174 -17.30 8.66 -16.92
C LEU A 174 -18.52 7.75 -17.12
N GLU A 175 -18.89 6.98 -16.10
CA GLU A 175 -20.09 6.12 -16.12
C GLU A 175 -21.37 6.93 -16.39
N LYS A 176 -21.56 8.04 -15.67
CA LYS A 176 -22.70 8.95 -15.90
C LYS A 176 -22.71 9.53 -17.31
N LYS A 177 -21.54 9.87 -17.87
CA LYS A 177 -21.43 10.41 -19.23
C LYS A 177 -21.83 9.37 -20.29
N TYR A 178 -21.48 8.11 -20.09
CA TYR A 178 -21.96 7.03 -20.97
C TYR A 178 -23.48 6.88 -20.90
N GLN A 179 -24.07 6.94 -19.70
CA GLN A 179 -25.54 6.91 -19.56
C GLN A 179 -26.21 8.08 -20.28
N GLN A 180 -25.67 9.30 -20.14
CA GLN A 180 -26.17 10.49 -20.86
C GLN A 180 -26.09 10.32 -22.38
N LYS A 181 -25.00 9.71 -22.87
CA LYS A 181 -24.84 9.40 -24.29
C LYS A 181 -25.95 8.47 -24.78
N THR A 182 -26.20 7.36 -24.08
CA THR A 182 -27.25 6.39 -24.44
C THR A 182 -28.63 7.05 -24.53
N ILE A 183 -28.97 7.92 -23.58
CA ILE A 183 -30.23 8.66 -23.59
C ILE A 183 -30.30 9.61 -24.80
N ALA A 184 -29.24 10.37 -25.05
CA ALA A 184 -29.19 11.32 -26.17
C ALA A 184 -29.25 10.62 -27.54
N GLU A 185 -28.65 9.43 -27.68
CA GLU A 185 -28.73 8.59 -28.89
C GLU A 185 -30.15 8.07 -29.11
N ALA A 186 -30.82 7.59 -28.05
CA ALA A 186 -32.20 7.14 -28.12
C ALA A 186 -33.15 8.28 -28.53
N GLU A 187 -33.00 9.48 -27.96
CA GLU A 187 -33.78 10.66 -28.36
C GLU A 187 -33.52 11.07 -29.82
N ALA A 188 -32.27 11.03 -30.27
CA ALA A 188 -31.91 11.37 -31.64
C ALA A 188 -32.51 10.36 -32.64
N ALA A 189 -32.43 9.06 -32.34
CA ALA A 189 -33.04 8.01 -33.14
C ALA A 189 -34.58 8.15 -33.18
N TRP A 190 -35.21 8.44 -32.04
CA TRP A 190 -36.64 8.71 -31.98
C TRP A 190 -37.04 9.88 -32.88
N ARG A 191 -36.34 11.02 -32.78
CA ARG A 191 -36.63 12.20 -33.61
C ARG A 191 -36.42 11.93 -35.11
N ALA A 192 -35.44 11.13 -35.49
CA ALA A 192 -35.17 10.80 -36.88
C ALA A 192 -36.34 10.07 -37.55
N ILE A 193 -36.97 9.11 -36.86
CA ILE A 193 -38.11 8.33 -37.38
C ILE A 193 -39.32 9.21 -37.70
N TRP A 194 -39.53 10.29 -36.93
CA TRP A 194 -40.69 11.18 -37.09
C TRP A 194 -40.43 12.38 -38.01
N MET A 195 -39.19 12.61 -38.45
CA MET A 195 -38.80 13.77 -39.29
C MET A 195 -38.54 13.39 -40.76
N GLU A 196 -38.64 12.11 -41.13
CA GLU A 196 -38.52 11.62 -42.52
C GLU A 196 -39.88 11.50 -43.26
N GLY A 197 -40.94 12.17 -42.77
CA GLY A 197 -42.27 12.22 -43.39
C GLY A 197 -42.57 13.56 -44.07
#